data_AF-A0A7W1J911-F1
#
_entry.id   AF-A0A7W1J911-F1
#
_cell.length_a   1.000
_cell.length_b   1.000
_cell.length_c   1.000
_cell.angle_alpha   90.00
_cell.angle_beta   90.00
_cell.angle_gamma   90.00
#
_symmetry.space_group_name_H-M   'P 1'
#
loop_
_entity.id
_entity.type
_entity.pdbx_description
1 polymer ?
#
loop_
_entity_poly.entity_id
_entity_poly.type
_entity_poly.pdbx_seq_one_letter_code
_entity_poly.pdbx_strand_id
1 'polypeptide(L)'
;RDAGHTGIQAYLPYPVHGIEPILGLERSFIGRPVFAVSILFFIIAYHMQYHQQVVNFPMIYGGKPFHTWQLFVVVTLETGLLLGALVNLLLCFHTCRLVPNPAFKPMHPRLSDDTFCLALPITASSDAQSLVAWFRRLGSDEVEVDERAGAASARDEHREVHHA
;
A
#
# COMPACT_ATOMS: atom_id res chain seq x y z
N ARG A 1 5.24 -1.31 22.74
CA ARG A 1 6.45 -2.09 22.40
C ARG A 1 7.38 -2.24 23.60
N ASP A 2 7.50 -1.25 24.49
CA ASP A 2 8.35 -1.30 25.70
C ASP A 2 8.03 -2.46 26.65
N ALA A 3 6.79 -2.97 26.64
CA ALA A 3 6.38 -4.16 27.36
C ALA A 3 6.88 -5.49 26.74
N GLY A 4 7.66 -5.46 25.66
CA GLY A 4 8.23 -6.65 25.00
C GLY A 4 7.28 -7.37 24.04
N HIS A 5 6.06 -6.88 23.83
CA HIS A 5 5.10 -7.45 22.90
C HIS A 5 5.42 -7.06 21.44
N THR A 6 5.49 -8.06 20.57
CA THR A 6 5.73 -7.95 19.12
C THR A 6 4.46 -8.16 18.31
N GLY A 7 4.40 -7.65 17.07
CA GLY A 7 3.26 -7.86 16.17
C GLY A 7 2.01 -7.05 16.52
N ILE A 8 2.13 -5.97 17.28
CA ILE A 8 1.00 -5.08 17.60
C ILE A 8 0.50 -4.41 16.32
N GLN A 9 -0.81 -4.52 16.06
CA GLN A 9 -1.49 -3.82 14.97
C GLN A 9 -2.44 -2.77 15.54
N ALA A 10 -2.41 -1.55 15.00
CA ALA A 10 -3.37 -0.52 15.38
C ALA A 10 -4.34 -0.28 14.22
N TYR A 11 -5.63 -0.27 14.54
CA TYR A 11 -6.71 0.08 13.64
C TYR A 11 -7.30 1.41 14.08
N LEU A 12 -7.26 2.39 13.18
CA LEU A 12 -7.67 3.76 13.45
C LEU A 12 -8.67 4.24 12.39
N PRO A 13 -9.68 5.04 12.78
CA PRO A 13 -10.64 5.61 11.83
C PRO A 13 -9.99 6.64 10.89
N TYR A 14 -8.89 7.26 11.32
CA TYR A 14 -8.14 8.25 10.55
C TYR A 14 -6.62 8.13 10.80
N PRO A 15 -5.77 8.67 9.90
CA PRO A 15 -4.33 8.58 10.05
C PRO A 15 -3.82 9.46 11.20
N VAL A 16 -3.39 8.83 12.28
CA VAL A 16 -2.71 9.50 13.40
C VAL A 16 -1.23 9.58 13.09
N HIS A 17 -0.69 10.80 13.07
CA HIS A 17 0.69 11.04 12.67
C HIS A 17 1.67 10.56 13.75
N GLY A 18 2.74 9.87 13.34
CA GLY A 18 3.80 9.45 14.26
C GLY A 18 3.50 8.14 14.98
N ILE A 19 2.42 7.45 14.62
CA ILE A 19 2.13 6.11 15.14
C ILE A 19 3.00 5.04 14.46
N GLU A 20 3.42 5.28 13.22
CA GLU A 20 4.23 4.38 12.41
C GLU A 20 5.57 4.00 13.07
N PRO A 21 6.39 4.96 13.56
CA PRO A 21 7.62 4.60 14.28
C PRO A 21 7.35 3.92 15.64
N ILE A 22 6.21 4.21 16.28
CA ILE A 22 5.82 3.59 17.57
C ILE A 22 5.41 2.13 17.36
N LEU A 23 4.70 1.85 16.27
CA LEU A 23 4.37 0.50 15.81
C LEU A 23 5.58 -0.19 15.16
N GLY A 24 6.60 0.57 14.79
CA GLY A 24 7.80 0.13 14.07
C GLY A 24 7.50 -0.45 12.70
N LEU A 25 6.58 0.19 11.98
CA LEU A 25 6.27 -0.14 10.59
C LEU A 25 7.39 0.37 9.68
N GLU A 26 7.80 -0.47 8.74
CA GLU A 26 8.79 -0.09 7.72
C GLU A 26 8.21 0.84 6.65
N ARG A 27 9.09 1.53 5.91
CA ARG A 27 8.67 2.37 4.79
C ARG A 27 8.10 1.52 3.66
N SER A 28 7.02 2.01 3.05
CA SER A 28 6.39 1.36 1.89
C SER A 28 7.34 1.22 0.70
N PHE A 29 7.45 0.00 0.17
CA PHE A 29 8.25 -0.32 -1.02
C PHE A 29 7.56 0.08 -2.34
N ILE A 30 6.27 0.49 -2.31
CA ILE A 30 5.42 0.70 -3.49
C ILE A 30 6.00 1.73 -4.48
N GLY A 31 6.70 2.76 -3.98
CA GLY A 31 7.21 3.84 -4.83
C GLY A 31 8.29 3.40 -5.83
N ARG A 32 9.17 2.46 -5.46
CA ARG A 32 10.29 2.00 -6.29
C ARG A 32 9.84 1.31 -7.59
N PRO A 33 8.93 0.31 -7.57
CA PRO A 33 8.44 -0.33 -8.79
C PRO A 33 7.61 0.63 -9.66
N VAL A 34 6.78 1.49 -9.06
CA VAL A 34 5.99 2.48 -9.82
C VAL A 34 6.90 3.42 -10.62
N PHE A 35 7.98 3.89 -10.01
CA PHE A 35 8.96 4.74 -10.68
C PHE A 35 9.65 4.02 -11.85
N ALA A 36 10.09 2.78 -11.63
CA ALA A 36 10.75 1.98 -12.68
C ALA A 36 9.82 1.72 -13.88
N VAL A 37 8.56 1.38 -13.63
CA VAL A 37 7.57 1.14 -14.69
C VAL A 37 7.22 2.44 -15.42
N SER A 38 7.14 3.56 -14.71
CA SER A 38 6.90 4.87 -15.34
C SER A 38 8.02 5.23 -16.33
N ILE A 39 9.29 5.07 -15.95
CA ILE A 39 10.45 5.30 -16.84
C ILE A 39 10.37 4.42 -18.09
N LEU A 40 10.05 3.13 -17.91
CA LEU A 40 9.91 2.21 -19.03
C LEU A 40 8.83 2.70 -20.02
N PHE A 41 7.68 3.17 -19.52
CA PHE A 41 6.62 3.69 -20.39
C PHE A 41 6.95 5.03 -21.03
N PHE A 42 7.73 5.91 -20.37
CA PHE A 42 8.25 7.11 -21.03
C PHE A 42 9.08 6.75 -22.26
N ILE A 43 9.97 5.75 -22.15
CA ILE A 43 10.82 5.30 -23.26
C ILE A 43 9.97 4.68 -24.37
N ILE A 44 9.02 3.81 -24.02
CA ILE A 44 8.13 3.16 -24.99
C ILE A 44 7.28 4.19 -25.73
N ALA A 45 6.68 5.15 -25.02
CA ALA A 45 5.82 6.17 -25.62
C ALA A 45 6.61 7.08 -26.57
N TYR A 46 7.82 7.49 -26.19
CA TYR A 46 8.69 8.27 -27.06
C TYR A 46 9.11 7.47 -28.30
N HIS A 47 9.50 6.21 -28.11
CA HIS A 47 9.92 5.33 -29.21
C HIS A 47 8.79 5.07 -30.19
N MET A 48 7.57 4.83 -29.70
CA MET A 48 6.38 4.64 -30.53
C MET A 48 6.10 5.87 -31.41
N GLN A 49 6.16 7.08 -30.83
CA GLN A 49 5.95 8.32 -31.57
C GLN A 49 7.03 8.54 -32.63
N TYR A 50 8.29 8.30 -32.25
CA TYR A 50 9.42 8.38 -33.19
C TYR A 50 9.25 7.41 -34.36
N HIS A 51 8.93 6.15 -34.06
CA HIS A 51 8.73 5.12 -35.08
C HIS A 51 7.60 5.49 -36.04
N GLN A 52 6.48 6.02 -35.53
CA GLN A 52 5.35 6.37 -36.37
C GLN A 52 5.60 7.59 -37.26
N GLN A 53 6.22 8.64 -36.70
CA GLN A 53 6.40 9.93 -37.39
C GLN A 53 7.64 9.98 -38.29
N VAL A 54 8.67 9.17 -38.02
CA VAL A 54 9.94 9.22 -38.75
C VAL A 54 10.15 8.00 -39.64
N VAL A 55 9.78 6.81 -39.17
CA VAL A 55 10.11 5.55 -39.87
C VAL A 55 8.95 5.05 -40.72
N ASN A 56 7.78 4.88 -40.12
CA ASN A 56 6.66 4.20 -40.77
C ASN A 56 5.90 5.12 -41.73
N PHE A 57 5.58 6.34 -41.28
CA PHE A 57 4.79 7.28 -42.09
C PHE A 57 5.27 8.72 -41.90
N PRO A 58 6.40 9.10 -42.53
CA PRO A 58 6.90 10.47 -42.47
C PRO A 58 5.97 11.43 -43.22
N MET A 59 5.22 12.23 -42.47
CA MET A 59 4.36 13.30 -42.99
C MET A 59 4.80 14.65 -42.44
N ILE A 60 4.84 15.68 -43.29
CA ILE A 60 5.16 17.06 -42.90
C ILE A 60 3.86 17.76 -42.46
N TYR A 61 3.76 18.06 -41.16
CA TYR A 61 2.65 18.85 -40.61
C TYR A 61 3.08 20.30 -40.42
N GLY A 62 2.47 21.22 -41.19
CA GLY A 62 2.69 22.67 -41.03
C GLY A 62 4.14 23.13 -41.25
N GLY A 63 4.89 22.44 -42.12
CA GLY A 63 6.27 22.78 -42.46
C GLY A 63 7.32 22.40 -41.40
N LYS A 64 6.93 21.71 -40.32
CA LYS A 64 7.84 21.29 -39.24
C LYS A 64 8.67 20.05 -39.64
N PRO A 65 9.88 19.89 -39.09
CA PRO A 65 10.69 18.69 -39.31
C PRO A 65 9.98 17.44 -38.77
N PHE A 66 10.21 16.29 -39.40
CA PHE A 66 9.60 15.00 -39.02
C PHE A 66 9.81 14.65 -37.54
N HIS A 67 10.96 15.05 -36.99
CA HIS A 67 11.26 14.90 -35.58
C HIS A 67 11.09 16.24 -34.85
N THR A 68 9.93 16.44 -34.22
CA THR A 68 9.69 17.59 -33.34
C THR A 68 9.56 17.12 -31.88
N TRP A 69 10.69 17.01 -31.20
CA TRP A 69 10.76 16.46 -29.84
C TRP A 69 9.86 17.20 -28.84
N GLN A 70 9.64 18.51 -29.02
CA GLN A 70 8.80 19.33 -28.12
C GLN A 70 7.33 18.91 -28.14
N LEU A 71 6.79 18.48 -29.29
CA LEU A 71 5.41 17.99 -29.35
C LEU A 71 5.27 16.61 -28.69
N PHE A 72 6.33 15.80 -28.72
CA PHE A 72 6.30 14.46 -28.14
C PHE A 72 6.34 14.47 -26.62
N VAL A 73 6.86 15.53 -26.00
CA VAL A 73 6.93 15.63 -24.53
C VAL A 73 5.56 15.47 -23.89
N VAL A 74 4.53 16.15 -24.40
CA VAL A 74 3.19 16.14 -23.80
C VAL A 74 2.60 14.72 -23.81
N VAL A 75 2.61 14.06 -24.96
CA VAL A 75 2.04 12.70 -25.09
C VAL A 75 2.85 11.67 -24.29
N THR A 76 4.17 11.80 -24.29
CA THR A 76 5.06 10.93 -23.50
C THR A 76 4.80 11.08 -22.00
N LEU A 77 4.59 12.32 -21.55
CA LEU A 77 4.25 12.64 -20.16
C LEU A 77 2.92 12.02 -19.75
N GLU A 78 1.86 12.30 -20.50
CA GLU A 78 0.52 11.77 -20.21
C GLU A 78 0.53 10.24 -20.16
N THR A 79 1.21 9.59 -21.12
CA THR A 79 1.27 8.11 -21.16
C THR A 79 2.06 7.54 -19.98
N GLY A 80 3.21 8.14 -19.65
CA GLY A 80 4.05 7.70 -18.53
C GLY A 80 3.35 7.87 -17.18
N LEU A 81 2.72 9.03 -16.95
CA LEU A 81 1.99 9.30 -15.71
C LEU A 81 0.72 8.45 -15.59
N LEU A 82 -0.06 8.30 -16.66
CA LEU A 82 -1.28 7.49 -16.65
C LEU A 82 -0.98 6.04 -16.27
N LEU A 83 0.03 5.45 -16.91
CA LEU A 83 0.40 4.06 -16.64
C LEU A 83 1.08 3.89 -15.28
N GLY A 84 1.89 4.86 -14.86
CA GLY A 84 2.43 4.90 -13.49
C GLY A 84 1.33 4.93 -12.43
N ALA A 85 0.30 5.76 -12.62
CA ALA A 85 -0.85 5.84 -11.72
C ALA A 85 -1.66 4.54 -11.69
N LEU A 86 -1.88 3.90 -12.83
CA LEU A 86 -2.59 2.63 -12.92
C LEU A 86 -1.83 1.51 -12.20
N VAL A 87 -0.51 1.43 -12.40
CA VAL A 87 0.35 0.45 -11.72
C VAL A 87 0.35 0.70 -10.21
N ASN A 88 0.43 1.96 -9.78
CA ASN A 88 0.35 2.32 -8.36
C ASN A 88 -0.98 1.88 -7.73
N LEU A 89 -2.10 2.12 -8.42
CA LEU A 89 -3.43 1.71 -7.97
C LEU A 89 -3.51 0.19 -7.80
N LEU A 90 -3.09 -0.57 -8.82
CA LEU A 90 -3.09 -2.04 -8.77
C LEU A 90 -2.18 -2.58 -7.69
N LEU A 91 -0.98 -1.99 -7.53
CA LEU A 91 -0.03 -2.40 -6.50
C LEU A 91 -0.55 -2.09 -5.10
N CYS A 92 -1.24 -0.97 -4.90
CA CYS A 92 -1.89 -0.63 -3.64
C CYS A 92 -2.98 -1.65 -3.28
N PHE A 93 -3.88 -1.96 -4.21
CA PHE A 93 -4.90 -2.99 -3.98
C PHE A 93 -4.31 -4.36 -3.68
N HIS A 94 -3.22 -4.73 -4.36
CA HIS A 94 -2.55 -6.00 -4.13
C HIS A 94 -1.82 -6.06 -2.78
N THR A 95 -1.07 -5.03 -2.44
CA THR A 95 -0.26 -4.97 -1.20
C THR A 95 -1.12 -4.86 0.04
N CYS A 96 -2.17 -4.05 0.00
CA CYS A 96 -3.12 -3.90 1.10
C CYS A 96 -4.24 -4.96 1.09
N ARG A 97 -4.31 -5.81 0.05
CA ARG A 97 -5.34 -6.86 -0.12
C ARG A 97 -6.77 -6.32 -0.05
N LEU A 98 -7.00 -5.11 -0.57
CA LEU A 98 -8.31 -4.47 -0.65
C LEU A 98 -9.16 -5.06 -1.79
N VAL A 99 -9.29 -6.39 -1.85
CA VAL A 99 -10.21 -7.04 -2.77
C VAL A 99 -11.62 -6.89 -2.19
N PRO A 100 -12.60 -6.40 -2.97
CA PRO A 100 -13.98 -6.28 -2.51
C PRO A 100 -14.50 -7.64 -2.03
N ASN A 101 -14.64 -7.80 -0.72
CA ASN A 101 -15.17 -9.00 -0.11
C ASN A 101 -16.50 -8.68 0.58
N PRO A 102 -17.64 -9.14 0.04
CA PRO A 102 -18.95 -8.89 0.65
C PRO A 102 -19.11 -9.56 2.01
N ALA A 103 -18.26 -10.53 2.36
CA ALA A 103 -18.24 -11.19 3.66
C ALA A 103 -17.29 -10.51 4.67
N PHE A 104 -16.71 -9.35 4.34
CA PHE A 104 -15.87 -8.61 5.29
C PHE A 104 -16.71 -8.11 6.46
N LYS A 105 -16.35 -8.55 7.67
CA LYS A 105 -16.94 -8.06 8.92
C LYS A 105 -15.86 -7.28 9.67
N PRO A 106 -16.08 -5.98 10.00
CA PRO A 106 -15.12 -5.23 10.79
C PRO A 106 -15.02 -5.82 12.20
N MET A 107 -13.86 -5.69 12.84
CA MET A 107 -13.64 -6.13 14.24
C MET A 107 -14.64 -5.46 15.19
N HIS A 108 -14.86 -4.15 15.01
CA HIS A 108 -15.84 -3.39 15.76
C HIS A 108 -16.64 -2.47 14.81
N PRO A 109 -17.97 -2.35 14.95
CA PRO A 109 -18.79 -1.52 14.07
C PRO A 109 -18.43 -0.03 14.12
N ARG A 110 -17.90 0.46 15.25
CA ARG A 110 -17.49 1.86 15.45
C ARG A 110 -16.04 2.15 15.06
N LEU A 111 -15.31 1.17 14.56
CA LEU A 111 -13.88 1.31 14.22
C LEU A 111 -13.62 2.35 13.13
N SER A 112 -14.61 2.57 12.26
CA SER A 112 -14.54 3.57 11.20
C SER A 112 -15.04 4.96 11.63
N ASP A 113 -15.60 5.10 12.83
CA ASP A 113 -16.23 6.34 13.31
C ASP A 113 -15.36 7.00 14.39
N ASP A 114 -15.41 6.50 15.63
CA ASP A 114 -14.82 7.18 16.79
C ASP A 114 -13.90 6.30 17.65
N THR A 115 -13.78 5.01 17.34
CA THR A 115 -13.09 4.05 18.20
C THR A 115 -11.72 3.67 17.65
N PHE A 116 -10.70 3.70 18.51
CA PHE A 116 -9.37 3.17 18.22
C PHE A 116 -9.26 1.75 18.74
N CYS A 117 -8.70 0.84 17.93
CA CYS A 117 -8.49 -0.55 18.35
C CYS A 117 -7.01 -0.92 18.24
N LEU A 118 -6.49 -1.54 19.30
CA LEU A 118 -5.16 -2.13 19.31
C LEU A 118 -5.31 -3.65 19.37
N ALA A 119 -4.86 -4.32 18.32
CA ALA A 119 -4.83 -5.78 18.26
C ALA A 119 -3.44 -6.29 18.63
N LEU A 120 -3.41 -7.27 19.52
CA LEU A 120 -2.19 -7.96 19.92
C LEU A 120 -2.34 -9.46 19.62
N PRO A 121 -1.43 -10.08 18.86
CA PRO A 121 -1.45 -11.52 18.67
C PRO A 121 -1.12 -12.23 19.99
N ILE A 122 -1.90 -13.25 20.33
CA ILE A 122 -1.63 -14.10 21.49
C ILE A 122 -0.52 -15.08 21.09
N THR A 123 0.71 -14.80 21.50
CA THR A 123 1.84 -15.71 21.33
C THR A 123 1.79 -16.83 22.38
N ALA A 124 2.35 -18.01 22.07
CA ALA A 124 2.43 -19.15 22.99
C ALA A 124 3.09 -18.85 24.36
N SER A 125 3.81 -17.74 24.49
CA SER A 125 4.46 -17.28 25.72
C SER A 125 3.59 -16.36 26.59
N SER A 126 2.44 -15.88 26.11
CA SER A 126 1.58 -14.92 26.80
C SER A 126 0.20 -15.50 27.09
N ASP A 127 -0.21 -15.49 28.36
CA ASP A 127 -1.55 -15.93 28.75
C ASP A 127 -2.59 -14.85 28.43
N ALA A 128 -3.72 -15.26 27.85
CA ALA A 128 -4.78 -14.34 27.40
C ALA A 128 -5.32 -13.50 28.57
N GLN A 129 -5.45 -14.08 29.76
CA GLN A 129 -5.93 -13.35 30.94
C GLN A 129 -4.94 -12.26 31.39
N SER A 130 -3.64 -12.51 31.27
CA SER A 130 -2.61 -11.53 31.61
C SER A 130 -2.64 -10.33 30.66
N LEU A 131 -2.90 -10.57 29.37
CA LEU A 131 -3.05 -9.53 28.36
C LEU A 131 -4.30 -8.69 28.58
N VAL A 132 -5.45 -9.32 28.90
CA VAL A 132 -6.68 -8.60 29.23
C VAL A 132 -6.48 -7.70 30.45
N ALA A 133 -5.80 -8.21 31.49
CA ALA A 133 -5.49 -7.41 32.67
C ALA A 133 -4.55 -6.23 32.33
N TRP A 134 -3.59 -6.43 31.43
CA TRP A 134 -2.68 -5.39 30.95
C TRP A 134 -3.42 -4.30 30.16
N PHE A 135 -4.30 -4.68 29.23
CA PHE A 135 -5.14 -3.73 28.49
C PHE A 135 -6.05 -2.89 29.40
N ARG A 136 -6.64 -3.51 30.43
CA ARG A 136 -7.43 -2.77 31.43
C ARG A 136 -6.59 -1.76 32.22
N ARG A 137 -5.33 -2.08 32.53
CA ARG A 137 -4.42 -1.14 33.21
C ARG A 137 -4.04 0.05 32.34
N LEU A 138 -4.02 -0.11 31.03
CA LEU A 138 -3.74 0.96 30.06
C LEU A 138 -4.92 1.91 29.84
N GLY A 139 -6.10 1.60 30.38
CA GLY A 139 -7.30 2.41 30.21
C GLY A 139 -8.14 2.04 28.99
N SER A 140 -8.12 0.77 28.57
CA SER A 140 -9.02 0.28 27.51
C SER A 140 -10.47 0.27 28.00
N ASP A 141 -11.37 0.91 27.26
CA ASP A 141 -12.81 0.94 27.55
C ASP A 141 -13.44 -0.46 27.39
N GLU A 142 -13.04 -1.19 26.34
CA GLU A 142 -13.50 -2.54 26.03
C GLU A 142 -12.30 -3.45 25.67
N VAL A 143 -12.40 -4.74 25.98
CA VAL A 143 -11.38 -5.75 25.64
C VAL A 143 -12.10 -7.04 25.24
N GLU A 144 -11.95 -7.45 23.98
CA GLU A 144 -12.50 -8.67 23.43
C GLU A 144 -11.38 -9.59 22.94
N VAL A 145 -11.56 -10.91 23.11
CA VAL A 145 -10.65 -11.92 22.57
C VAL A 145 -11.28 -12.49 21.31
N ASP A 146 -10.75 -12.10 20.14
CA ASP A 146 -11.23 -12.58 18.85
C ASP A 146 -10.29 -13.66 18.28
N GLU A 147 -10.78 -14.90 18.19
CA GLU A 147 -10.05 -16.03 17.60
C GLU A 147 -9.89 -15.90 16.07
N ARG A 148 -10.68 -15.05 15.40
CA ARG A 148 -10.64 -14.87 13.94
C ARG A 148 -9.41 -14.09 13.47
N ALA A 149 -8.86 -13.23 14.33
CA ALA A 149 -7.70 -12.41 14.02
C ALA A 149 -6.41 -13.25 13.85
N GLY A 150 -6.32 -14.42 14.50
CA GLY A 150 -5.15 -15.31 14.41
C GLY A 150 -4.89 -15.86 13.00
N ALA A 151 -5.95 -16.09 12.21
CA ALA A 151 -5.83 -16.59 10.83
C ALA A 151 -5.32 -15.53 9.84
N ALA A 152 -5.52 -14.24 10.15
CA ALA A 152 -4.99 -13.13 9.36
C ALA A 152 -3.52 -12.83 9.72
N SER A 153 -3.20 -12.82 11.03
CA SER A 153 -1.85 -12.51 11.54
C SER A 153 -0.80 -13.57 11.17
N ALA A 154 -1.13 -14.87 11.20
CA ALA A 154 -0.19 -15.95 10.86
C ALA A 154 0.26 -15.95 9.39
N ARG A 155 -0.45 -15.23 8.50
CA ARG A 155 -0.07 -15.07 7.08
C ARG A 155 0.79 -13.83 6.81
N ASP A 156 0.82 -12.86 7.71
CA ASP A 156 1.69 -11.68 7.61
C ASP A 156 3.10 -11.98 8.15
N GLU A 157 3.23 -12.76 9.24
CA GLU A 157 4.54 -13.23 9.75
C GLU A 157 5.33 -14.03 8.70
N HIS A 158 4.64 -14.86 7.91
CA HIS A 158 5.28 -15.66 6.85
C HIS A 158 5.80 -14.82 5.68
N ARG A 159 5.49 -13.51 5.63
CA ARG A 159 5.90 -12.61 4.54
C ARG A 159 7.00 -11.63 4.96
N GLU A 160 7.07 -11.22 6.23
CA GLU A 160 8.24 -10.48 6.74
C GLU A 160 9.53 -11.30 6.62
N VAL A 161 9.45 -12.63 6.80
CA VAL A 161 10.61 -13.55 6.65
C VAL A 161 11.08 -13.69 5.19
N HIS A 162 10.20 -13.47 4.21
CA HIS A 162 10.52 -13.62 2.77
C HIS A 162 10.89 -12.30 2.08
N HIS A 163 10.77 -11.16 2.76
CA HIS A 163 11.16 -9.84 2.24
C HIS A 163 12.38 -9.23 2.95
N ALA A 164 12.97 -9.94 3.91
CA ALA A 164 14.28 -9.64 4.50
C ALA A 164 15.44 -10.07 3.59
#